data_AF-A0A1B3WRB7-F1
#
_entry.id   AF-A0A1B3WRB7-F1
#
_cell.length_a   1.000
_cell.length_b   1.000
_cell.length_c   1.000
_cell.angle_alpha   90.00
_cell.angle_beta   90.00
_cell.angle_gamma   90.00
#
_symmetry.space_group_name_H-M   'P 1'
#
loop_
_entity.id
_entity.type
_entity.pdbx_description
1 polymer ?
#
loop_
_entity_poly.entity_id
_entity_poly.type
_entity_poly.pdbx_seq_one_letter_code
_entity_poly.pdbx_strand_id
1 'polypeptide(L)'
;MKTLYFECRMGAAGDMLTGALIDLLPDGERVEAVSALNSLGIDGVKFAVETAEKAGIHGTSVRVLIDGAEEADWMPAHVHHHHDHGHSHDVCHEGQEHHHHDHGHSHDVCHEGQEHHHHDHGHGHGVCHEGQEHHHCVHRGMSEIEAILCGLSANENVKNDALAVYRLIAEAESKAHQRPVSQVHFHEVGALDAIADIAAVCFLIDRMKPDEIVVSPVHVGSGVVRCAHGILPVPAPATAEILRGVPTYGGRIAAELCTPTGAALLKYFAARFGPQPLMTVGAIGYGMGKKDFEAANCVRAFWGESAS
;
A
#
# COMPACT_ATOMS: atom_id res chain seq x y z
N MET A 1 -16.84 -16.88 -24.25
CA MET A 1 -16.44 -17.00 -22.82
C MET A 1 -16.49 -15.60 -22.21
N LYS A 2 -17.11 -15.40 -21.04
CA LYS A 2 -17.13 -14.11 -20.34
C LYS A 2 -15.72 -13.81 -19.83
N THR A 3 -15.12 -12.75 -20.34
CA THR A 3 -13.73 -12.42 -20.06
C THR A 3 -13.65 -11.05 -19.41
N LEU A 4 -12.93 -11.00 -18.29
CA LEU A 4 -12.50 -9.77 -17.64
C LEU A 4 -11.02 -9.55 -17.95
N TYR A 5 -10.69 -8.41 -18.55
CA TYR A 5 -9.30 -8.03 -18.79
C TYR A 5 -8.94 -6.79 -17.97
N PHE A 6 -7.91 -6.93 -17.11
CA PHE A 6 -7.33 -5.80 -16.38
C PHE A 6 -6.10 -5.27 -17.11
N GLU A 7 -6.12 -3.97 -17.40
CA GLU A 7 -4.97 -3.24 -17.91
C GLU A 7 -4.31 -2.42 -16.78
N CYS A 8 -3.16 -2.90 -16.32
CA CYS A 8 -2.43 -2.40 -15.15
C CYS A 8 -1.26 -1.47 -15.53
N ARG A 9 -1.51 -0.53 -16.45
CA ARG A 9 -0.48 0.41 -16.94
C ARG A 9 0.02 1.38 -15.86
N MET A 10 -0.82 1.66 -14.86
CA MET A 10 -0.50 2.47 -13.69
C MET A 10 -0.44 1.61 -12.42
N GLY A 11 -0.09 0.33 -12.58
CA GLY A 11 -0.08 -0.64 -11.51
C GLY A 11 -1.48 -1.04 -11.07
N ALA A 12 -1.62 -1.40 -9.80
CA ALA A 12 -2.88 -1.82 -9.20
C ALA A 12 -2.81 -1.74 -7.68
N ALA A 13 -3.90 -1.29 -7.08
CA ALA A 13 -4.20 -1.35 -5.66
C ALA A 13 -5.63 -1.90 -5.46
N GLY A 14 -5.96 -2.32 -4.24
CA GLY A 14 -7.25 -2.92 -3.92
C GLY A 14 -8.44 -2.00 -4.21
N ASP A 15 -8.36 -0.75 -3.78
CA ASP A 15 -9.29 0.33 -4.10
C ASP A 15 -9.48 0.56 -5.61
N MET A 16 -8.38 0.57 -6.38
CA MET A 16 -8.41 0.74 -7.84
C MET A 16 -9.08 -0.47 -8.52
N LEU A 17 -8.82 -1.69 -8.07
CA LEU A 17 -9.48 -2.88 -8.62
C LEU A 17 -10.98 -2.87 -8.28
N THR A 18 -11.33 -2.50 -7.04
CA THR A 18 -12.72 -2.35 -6.60
C THR A 18 -13.44 -1.31 -7.43
N GLY A 19 -12.85 -0.12 -7.62
CA GLY A 19 -13.40 0.95 -8.45
C GLY A 19 -13.61 0.50 -9.89
N ALA A 20 -12.62 -0.16 -10.50
CA ALA A 20 -12.73 -0.63 -11.88
C ALA A 20 -13.85 -1.66 -12.06
N LEU A 21 -14.03 -2.56 -11.08
CA LEU A 21 -15.10 -3.57 -11.09
C LEU A 21 -16.48 -2.95 -10.88
N ILE A 22 -16.62 -2.00 -9.94
CA ILE A 22 -17.87 -1.25 -9.73
C ILE A 22 -18.24 -0.47 -10.99
N ASP A 23 -17.25 0.13 -11.66
CA ASP A 23 -17.47 0.96 -12.83
C ASP A 23 -17.89 0.16 -14.08
N LEU A 24 -17.64 -1.16 -14.10
CA LEU A 24 -18.16 -2.07 -15.12
C LEU A 24 -19.66 -2.37 -14.96
N LEU A 25 -20.24 -2.13 -13.78
CA LEU A 25 -21.64 -2.44 -13.50
C LEU A 25 -22.55 -1.32 -14.02
N PRO A 26 -23.73 -1.66 -14.57
CA PRO A 26 -24.79 -0.68 -14.85
C PRO A 26 -25.18 0.10 -13.58
N ASP A 27 -25.65 1.35 -13.73
CA ASP A 27 -25.95 2.25 -12.61
C ASP A 27 -26.83 1.64 -11.50
N GLY A 28 -27.86 0.86 -11.87
CA GLY A 28 -28.72 0.18 -10.89
C GLY A 28 -27.96 -0.87 -10.08
N GLU A 29 -27.14 -1.69 -10.74
CA GLU A 29 -26.34 -2.74 -10.11
C GLU A 29 -25.18 -2.16 -9.30
N ARG A 30 -24.66 -0.98 -9.69
CA ARG A 30 -23.64 -0.24 -8.95
C ARG A 30 -24.13 0.11 -7.55
N VAL A 31 -25.32 0.67 -7.42
CA VAL A 31 -25.91 1.03 -6.12
C VAL A 31 -26.11 -0.21 -5.24
N GLU A 32 -26.61 -1.31 -5.82
CA GLU A 32 -26.75 -2.57 -5.12
C GLU A 32 -25.41 -3.14 -4.65
N ALA A 33 -24.39 -3.11 -5.50
CA ALA A 33 -23.06 -3.61 -5.18
C ALA A 33 -22.45 -2.82 -4.02
N VAL A 34 -22.51 -1.49 -4.06
CA VAL A 34 -22.00 -0.62 -2.97
C VAL A 34 -22.78 -0.84 -1.66
N SER A 35 -24.09 -1.04 -1.74
CA SER A 35 -24.91 -1.39 -0.57
C SER A 35 -24.51 -2.73 0.03
N ALA A 36 -24.25 -3.73 -0.82
CA ALA A 36 -23.80 -5.04 -0.39
C ALA A 36 -22.39 -5.02 0.22
N LEU A 37 -21.45 -4.25 -0.36
CA LEU A 37 -20.11 -4.04 0.20
C LEU A 37 -20.19 -3.45 1.62
N ASN A 38 -21.03 -2.44 1.83
CA ASN A 38 -21.27 -1.85 3.14
C ASN A 38 -22.03 -2.78 4.11
N SER A 39 -22.54 -3.90 3.62
CA SER A 39 -23.23 -4.93 4.41
C SER A 39 -22.36 -6.17 4.65
N LEU A 40 -21.06 -6.13 4.31
CA LEU A 40 -20.13 -7.25 4.52
C LEU A 40 -19.87 -7.56 6.01
N GLY A 41 -20.25 -6.66 6.93
CA GLY A 41 -20.17 -6.91 8.37
C GLY A 41 -18.76 -6.77 8.96
N ILE A 42 -17.90 -5.97 8.31
CA ILE A 42 -16.63 -5.54 8.92
C ILE A 42 -16.95 -4.34 9.82
N ASP A 43 -16.73 -4.47 11.12
CA ASP A 43 -17.10 -3.46 12.10
C ASP A 43 -16.35 -2.14 11.86
N GLY A 44 -17.06 -1.01 12.01
CA GLY A 44 -16.54 0.33 11.74
C GLY A 44 -16.25 0.67 10.26
N VAL A 45 -16.31 -0.29 9.34
CA VAL A 45 -15.91 -0.10 7.93
C VAL A 45 -17.08 0.37 7.05
N LYS A 46 -16.81 1.39 6.23
CA LYS A 46 -17.71 1.90 5.20
C LYS A 46 -16.97 2.18 3.89
N PHE A 47 -17.49 1.66 2.79
CA PHE A 47 -17.06 2.02 1.43
C PHE A 47 -17.75 3.30 0.98
N ALA A 48 -16.95 4.34 0.76
CA ALA A 48 -17.36 5.58 0.10
C ALA A 48 -16.92 5.51 -1.38
N VAL A 49 -17.90 5.62 -2.27
CA VAL A 49 -17.69 5.48 -3.72
C VAL A 49 -18.13 6.76 -4.40
N GLU A 50 -17.26 7.33 -5.21
CA GLU A 50 -17.50 8.61 -5.88
C GLU A 50 -16.95 8.61 -7.31
N THR A 51 -17.53 9.44 -8.17
CA THR A 51 -16.96 9.69 -9.49
C THR A 51 -15.75 10.59 -9.35
N ALA A 52 -14.65 10.23 -10.00
CA ALA A 52 -13.42 11.03 -10.05
C ALA A 52 -12.95 11.23 -11.49
N GLU A 53 -12.22 12.32 -11.72
CA GLU A 53 -11.61 12.65 -13.00
C GLU A 53 -10.09 12.75 -12.83
N LYS A 54 -9.32 12.03 -13.68
CA LYS A 54 -7.87 12.15 -13.75
C LYS A 54 -7.43 12.25 -15.21
N ALA A 55 -6.71 13.33 -15.53
CA ALA A 55 -6.27 13.65 -16.89
C ALA A 55 -7.41 13.59 -17.94
N GLY A 56 -8.60 14.10 -17.60
CA GLY A 56 -9.78 14.11 -18.48
C GLY A 56 -10.57 12.80 -18.52
N ILE A 57 -10.09 11.74 -17.87
CA ILE A 57 -10.74 10.43 -17.83
C ILE A 57 -11.60 10.34 -16.57
N HIS A 58 -12.88 10.01 -16.75
CA HIS A 58 -13.81 9.77 -15.65
C HIS A 58 -13.78 8.31 -15.23
N GLY A 59 -13.96 8.04 -13.94
CA GLY A 59 -14.05 6.70 -13.39
C GLY A 59 -14.52 6.72 -11.95
N THR A 60 -14.43 5.56 -11.31
CA THR A 60 -14.86 5.35 -9.93
C THR A 60 -13.67 5.39 -8.98
N SER A 61 -13.72 6.27 -8.00
CA SER A 61 -12.83 6.31 -6.84
C SER A 61 -13.50 5.62 -5.66
N VAL A 62 -12.75 4.78 -4.95
CA VAL A 62 -13.23 4.05 -3.78
C VAL A 62 -12.36 4.40 -2.59
N ARG A 63 -13.01 4.72 -1.47
CA ARG A 63 -12.37 4.99 -0.19
C ARG A 63 -12.97 4.08 0.87
N VAL A 64 -12.11 3.52 1.71
CA VAL A 64 -12.53 2.76 2.89
C VAL A 64 -12.40 3.66 4.12
N LEU A 65 -13.52 3.92 4.77
CA LEU A 65 -13.61 4.71 6.00
C LEU A 65 -13.76 3.76 7.18
N ILE A 66 -12.93 3.93 8.20
CA ILE A 66 -13.01 3.27 9.50
C ILE A 66 -13.53 4.32 10.49
N ASP A 67 -14.71 4.08 11.07
CA ASP A 67 -15.39 5.00 11.99
C ASP A 67 -15.53 6.44 11.47
N GLY A 68 -15.60 6.58 10.14
CA GLY A 68 -15.79 7.86 9.44
C GLY A 68 -14.51 8.55 8.94
N ALA A 69 -13.32 7.97 9.13
CA ALA A 69 -12.04 8.50 8.64
C ALA A 69 -11.24 7.43 7.88
N GLU A 70 -10.31 7.81 6.99
CA GLU A 70 -9.40 6.83 6.39
C GLU A 70 -8.29 6.45 7.37
N GLU A 71 -7.90 5.18 7.46
CA GLU A 71 -6.80 4.73 8.33
C GLU A 71 -5.48 5.47 8.01
N ALA A 72 -5.28 5.86 6.74
CA ALA A 72 -4.14 6.65 6.29
C ALA A 72 -4.08 8.08 6.88
N ASP A 73 -5.21 8.66 7.31
CA ASP A 73 -5.25 9.99 7.94
C ASP A 73 -4.69 9.97 9.37
N TRP A 74 -4.63 8.79 9.99
CA TRP A 74 -4.13 8.59 11.35
C TRP A 74 -2.64 8.23 11.39
N MET A 75 -2.04 7.94 10.23
CA MET A 75 -0.61 7.76 10.13
C MET A 75 0.04 9.14 10.14
N PRO A 76 0.93 9.48 11.10
CA PRO A 76 1.64 10.73 11.05
C PRO A 76 2.44 10.74 9.75
N ALA A 77 2.04 11.62 8.82
CA ALA A 77 2.94 12.09 7.79
C ALA A 77 4.17 12.58 8.54
N HIS A 78 5.26 11.80 8.53
CA HIS A 78 6.51 12.25 9.11
C HIS A 78 6.94 13.47 8.30
N VAL A 79 6.57 14.63 8.82
CA VAL A 79 6.87 15.94 8.29
C VAL A 79 8.37 15.96 8.07
N HIS A 80 8.76 16.19 6.83
CA HIS A 80 10.14 16.36 6.44
C HIS A 80 10.72 17.57 7.18
N HIS A 81 11.33 17.35 8.34
CA HIS A 81 12.36 18.28 8.81
C HIS A 81 13.59 18.05 7.94
N HIS A 82 13.61 18.72 6.79
CA HIS A 82 14.85 19.04 6.11
C HIS A 82 15.66 19.93 7.05
N HIS A 83 16.47 19.31 7.91
CA HIS A 83 17.64 20.00 8.45
C HIS A 83 18.65 20.07 7.32
N ASP A 84 18.58 21.18 6.59
CA ASP A 84 19.60 21.62 5.66
C ASP A 84 20.85 21.96 6.50
N HIS A 85 21.68 20.95 6.76
CA HIS A 85 23.03 21.18 7.27
C HIS A 85 23.86 21.69 6.09
N GLY A 86 23.79 23.00 5.87
CA GLY A 86 24.68 23.73 4.98
C GLY A 86 26.12 23.58 5.47
N HIS A 87 26.80 22.52 5.01
CA HIS A 87 28.24 22.41 5.11
C HIS A 87 28.85 23.30 4.02
N SER A 88 29.09 24.56 4.36
CA SER A 88 29.96 25.44 3.60
C SER A 88 31.40 24.92 3.70
N HIS A 89 31.82 24.13 2.72
CA HIS A 89 33.23 23.90 2.45
C HIS A 89 33.70 24.95 1.45
N ASP A 90 34.26 26.05 1.96
CA ASP A 90 35.13 26.93 1.17
C ASP A 90 36.57 26.46 1.36
N VAL A 91 37.19 26.04 0.26
CA VAL A 91 38.63 25.80 0.19
C VAL A 91 39.26 26.90 -0.67
N CYS A 92 40.30 27.51 -0.09
CA CYS A 92 41.46 28.19 -0.65
C CYS A 92 41.30 29.49 -1.47
N HIS A 93 41.83 30.59 -0.91
CA HIS A 93 42.85 31.41 -1.58
C HIS A 93 43.81 32.09 -0.59
N GLU A 94 45.02 32.31 -1.08
CA GLU A 94 46.27 32.69 -0.42
C GLU A 94 46.30 34.16 0.06
N GLY A 95 47.04 34.42 1.13
CA GLY A 95 47.45 35.78 1.51
C GLY A 95 47.89 35.91 2.97
N GLN A 96 49.22 36.07 3.15
CA GLN A 96 49.97 36.72 4.25
C GLN A 96 49.11 37.59 5.22
N GLU A 97 49.31 37.68 6.53
CA GLU A 97 50.49 37.52 7.38
C GLU A 97 50.02 37.74 8.85
N HIS A 98 50.80 37.21 9.81
CA HIS A 98 50.97 37.68 11.22
C HIS A 98 50.14 37.12 12.40
N HIS A 99 50.91 36.43 13.26
CA HIS A 99 51.03 36.50 14.73
C HIS A 99 50.52 35.32 15.60
N HIS A 100 51.52 34.60 16.13
CA HIS A 100 51.72 34.04 17.49
C HIS A 100 50.48 33.50 18.25
N HIS A 101 50.47 32.28 18.77
CA HIS A 101 51.42 31.74 19.74
C HIS A 101 51.44 30.20 19.79
N ASP A 102 52.60 29.74 20.25
CA ASP A 102 53.04 28.43 20.70
C ASP A 102 52.10 27.73 21.69
N HIS A 103 51.91 26.41 21.53
CA HIS A 103 52.26 25.37 22.51
C HIS A 103 51.59 24.05 22.16
N GLY A 104 52.42 23.08 21.75
CA GLY A 104 52.04 21.68 21.77
C GLY A 104 52.06 21.15 23.19
N HIS A 105 51.18 20.18 23.48
CA HIS A 105 51.50 19.03 24.33
C HIS A 105 50.56 17.87 23.97
N SER A 106 51.17 16.81 23.43
CA SER A 106 50.72 15.43 23.59
C SER A 106 50.77 15.04 25.08
N HIS A 107 49.81 14.23 25.55
CA HIS A 107 50.08 13.12 26.47
C HIS A 107 48.87 12.16 26.52
N ASP A 108 49.11 10.93 26.09
CA ASP A 108 48.40 9.74 26.60
C ASP A 108 48.77 9.54 28.07
N VAL A 109 47.78 9.33 28.94
CA VAL A 109 47.95 8.59 30.19
C VAL A 109 46.69 7.79 30.50
N CYS A 110 46.85 6.48 30.57
CA CYS A 110 45.95 5.51 31.16
C CYS A 110 46.29 5.37 32.66
N HIS A 111 45.29 5.38 33.55
CA HIS A 111 45.31 4.65 34.83
C HIS A 111 43.91 4.51 35.44
N GLU A 112 43.69 3.34 36.04
CA GLU A 112 42.52 2.84 36.74
C GLU A 112 42.27 3.53 38.11
N GLY A 113 41.03 3.48 38.61
CA GLY A 113 40.75 3.53 40.06
C GLY A 113 39.67 4.50 40.55
N GLN A 114 38.44 4.00 40.60
CA GLN A 114 37.43 4.11 41.69
C GLN A 114 36.86 5.46 42.22
N GLU A 115 35.52 5.42 42.29
CA GLU A 115 34.57 6.07 43.22
C GLU A 115 33.92 7.44 42.89
N HIS A 116 32.63 7.31 42.50
CA HIS A 116 31.44 8.12 42.79
C HIS A 116 31.53 9.64 42.91
N HIS A 117 30.81 10.36 42.04
CA HIS A 117 29.82 11.37 42.45
C HIS A 117 28.73 11.55 41.37
N HIS A 118 27.50 11.28 41.77
CA HIS A 118 26.29 11.64 41.03
C HIS A 118 26.13 13.16 41.01
N HIS A 119 26.01 13.74 39.82
CA HIS A 119 25.40 15.06 39.66
C HIS A 119 24.17 14.95 38.77
N ASP A 120 23.03 14.90 39.46
CA ASP A 120 21.69 15.15 38.96
C ASP A 120 21.62 16.60 38.47
N HIS A 121 21.44 16.77 37.16
CA HIS A 121 21.05 18.05 36.56
C HIS A 121 19.61 17.93 36.07
N GLY A 122 18.69 18.27 36.98
CA GLY A 122 17.29 18.48 36.67
C GLY A 122 17.12 19.64 35.69
N HIS A 123 16.75 19.31 34.46
CA HIS A 123 16.10 20.25 33.56
C HIS A 123 14.59 20.06 33.67
N GLY A 124 13.96 20.96 34.43
CA GLY A 124 12.53 21.14 34.42
C GLY A 124 12.08 21.73 33.09
N HIS A 125 11.48 20.89 32.25
CA HIS A 125 10.53 21.33 31.25
C HIS A 125 9.18 20.75 31.62
N GLY A 126 8.36 21.59 32.27
CA GLY A 126 6.93 21.38 32.32
C GLY A 126 6.38 21.49 30.90
N VAL A 127 6.04 20.35 30.32
CA VAL A 127 5.07 20.29 29.23
C VAL A 127 3.92 19.45 29.74
N CYS A 128 2.79 20.12 29.89
CA CYS A 128 1.50 19.54 30.17
C CYS A 128 1.17 18.61 28.99
N HIS A 129 1.36 17.30 29.16
CA HIS A 129 0.79 16.32 28.24
C HIS A 129 -0.71 16.22 28.56
N GLU A 130 -1.48 17.17 28.03
CA GLU A 130 -2.90 16.92 27.77
C GLU A 130 -2.98 15.90 26.63
N GLY A 131 -3.82 14.89 26.85
CA GLY A 131 -3.91 13.63 26.10
C GLY A 131 -3.71 13.74 24.60
N GLN A 132 -2.57 13.26 24.13
CA GLN A 132 -2.48 12.69 22.81
C GLN A 132 -2.87 11.22 22.94
N GLU A 133 -4.10 10.90 22.55
CA GLU A 133 -4.46 9.52 22.22
C GLU A 133 -3.57 9.09 21.05
N HIS A 134 -2.48 8.40 21.36
CA HIS A 134 -1.75 7.63 20.36
C HIS A 134 -2.65 6.48 19.96
N HIS A 135 -3.47 6.66 18.92
CA HIS A 135 -4.20 5.58 18.29
C HIS A 135 -3.18 4.57 17.76
N HIS A 136 -3.07 3.45 18.46
CA HIS A 136 -2.11 2.40 18.19
C HIS A 136 -2.32 1.88 16.77
N CYS A 137 -1.24 1.84 15.97
CA CYS A 137 -1.22 1.07 14.74
C CYS A 137 -1.62 -0.38 15.07
N VAL A 138 -2.79 -0.81 14.61
CA VAL A 138 -3.33 -2.13 14.95
C VAL A 138 -2.59 -3.16 14.10
N HIS A 139 -1.52 -3.72 14.67
CA HIS A 139 -0.80 -4.82 14.04
C HIS A 139 -1.63 -6.10 14.13
N ARG A 140 -2.23 -6.50 13.01
CA ARG A 140 -2.94 -7.78 12.95
C ARG A 140 -2.03 -8.92 12.55
N GLY A 141 -2.22 -10.06 13.19
CA GLY A 141 -1.64 -11.34 12.76
C GLY A 141 -2.58 -12.10 11.81
N MET A 142 -2.07 -13.15 11.18
CA MET A 142 -2.89 -13.98 10.26
C MET A 142 -4.16 -14.52 10.94
N SER A 143 -4.08 -14.97 12.19
CA SER A 143 -5.24 -15.52 12.91
C SER A 143 -6.37 -14.51 13.13
N GLU A 144 -6.04 -13.23 13.35
CA GLU A 144 -7.04 -12.18 13.51
C GLU A 144 -7.69 -11.83 12.17
N ILE A 145 -6.90 -11.79 11.10
CA ILE A 145 -7.39 -11.60 9.73
C ILE A 145 -8.33 -12.76 9.35
N GLU A 146 -7.95 -14.00 9.65
CA GLU A 146 -8.80 -15.17 9.43
C GLU A 146 -10.13 -15.05 10.17
N ALA A 147 -10.13 -14.58 11.42
CA ALA A 147 -11.34 -14.37 12.19
C ALA A 147 -12.27 -13.32 11.56
N ILE A 148 -11.70 -12.19 11.11
CA ILE A 148 -12.46 -11.13 10.42
C ILE A 148 -13.08 -11.66 9.13
N LEU A 149 -12.27 -12.33 8.28
CA LEU A 149 -12.73 -12.86 7.00
C LEU A 149 -13.79 -13.96 7.17
N CYS A 150 -13.65 -14.84 8.16
CA CYS A 150 -14.67 -15.85 8.47
C CYS A 150 -15.99 -15.22 8.94
N GLY A 151 -15.92 -14.07 9.61
CA GLY A 151 -17.06 -13.31 10.11
C GLY A 151 -17.82 -12.50 9.05
N LEU A 152 -17.32 -12.42 7.82
CA LEU A 152 -17.97 -11.67 6.76
C LEU A 152 -19.38 -12.20 6.47
N SER A 153 -20.32 -11.28 6.24
CA SER A 153 -21.66 -11.55 5.72
C SER A 153 -21.61 -11.78 4.19
N ALA A 154 -20.76 -12.69 3.76
CA ALA A 154 -20.55 -13.09 2.38
C ALA A 154 -20.65 -14.61 2.23
N ASN A 155 -20.76 -15.10 1.00
CA ASN A 155 -20.74 -16.54 0.75
C ASN A 155 -19.33 -17.14 0.96
N GLU A 156 -19.27 -18.47 1.01
CA GLU A 156 -18.02 -19.18 1.29
C GLU A 156 -16.96 -19.02 0.19
N ASN A 157 -17.35 -18.78 -1.08
CA ASN A 157 -16.36 -18.52 -2.14
C ASN A 157 -15.59 -17.24 -1.84
N VAL A 158 -16.31 -16.15 -1.53
CA VAL A 158 -15.70 -14.85 -1.22
C VAL A 158 -14.74 -14.96 -0.02
N LYS A 159 -15.14 -15.66 1.04
CA LYS A 159 -14.28 -15.88 2.22
C LYS A 159 -13.05 -16.70 1.87
N ASN A 160 -13.21 -17.79 1.13
CA ASN A 160 -12.11 -18.66 0.73
C ASN A 160 -11.12 -17.94 -0.19
N ASP A 161 -11.63 -17.14 -1.13
CA ASP A 161 -10.82 -16.32 -2.04
C ASP A 161 -10.02 -15.27 -1.25
N ALA A 162 -10.67 -14.52 -0.37
CA ALA A 162 -10.00 -13.52 0.47
C ALA A 162 -8.91 -14.15 1.35
N LEU A 163 -9.20 -15.30 1.96
CA LEU A 163 -8.21 -16.07 2.74
C LEU A 163 -7.03 -16.53 1.88
N ALA A 164 -7.28 -17.00 0.66
CA ALA A 164 -6.22 -17.44 -0.24
C ALA A 164 -5.33 -16.26 -0.70
N VAL A 165 -5.93 -15.11 -1.00
CA VAL A 165 -5.19 -13.86 -1.28
C VAL A 165 -4.33 -13.47 -0.09
N TYR A 166 -4.87 -13.51 1.13
CA TYR A 166 -4.10 -13.21 2.34
C TYR A 166 -2.97 -14.20 2.60
N ARG A 167 -3.14 -15.48 2.28
CA ARG A 167 -2.05 -16.47 2.36
C ARG A 167 -0.90 -16.11 1.42
N LEU A 168 -1.18 -15.64 0.20
CA LEU A 168 -0.13 -15.17 -0.72
C LEU A 168 0.65 -13.98 -0.14
N ILE A 169 -0.05 -13.02 0.47
CA ILE A 169 0.56 -11.88 1.15
C ILE A 169 1.40 -12.37 2.34
N ALA A 170 0.83 -13.24 3.19
CA ALA A 170 1.50 -13.78 4.36
C ALA A 170 2.79 -14.54 4.01
N GLU A 171 2.78 -15.33 2.95
CA GLU A 171 3.96 -16.03 2.44
C GLU A 171 5.04 -15.07 1.93
N ALA A 172 4.65 -13.99 1.27
CA ALA A 172 5.57 -12.98 0.78
C ALA A 172 6.19 -12.16 1.93
N GLU A 173 5.38 -11.75 2.90
CA GLU A 173 5.84 -11.05 4.10
C GLU A 173 6.75 -11.95 4.96
N SER A 174 6.40 -13.22 5.12
CA SER A 174 7.24 -14.23 5.77
C SER A 174 8.65 -14.30 5.18
N LYS A 175 8.75 -14.28 3.84
CA LYS A 175 10.05 -14.26 3.14
C LYS A 175 10.78 -12.94 3.30
N ALA A 176 10.07 -11.82 3.13
CA ALA A 176 10.65 -10.48 3.28
C ALA A 176 11.21 -10.24 4.69
N HIS A 177 10.52 -10.75 5.71
CA HIS A 177 10.89 -10.62 7.13
C HIS A 177 11.74 -11.77 7.65
N GLN A 178 11.96 -12.83 6.87
CA GLN A 178 12.65 -14.06 7.29
C GLN A 178 12.07 -14.67 8.57
N ARG A 179 10.75 -14.70 8.68
CA ARG A 179 10.01 -15.22 9.85
C ARG A 179 8.93 -16.20 9.40
N PRO A 180 8.58 -17.22 10.21
CA PRO A 180 7.43 -18.06 9.92
C PRO A 180 6.15 -17.22 9.75
N VAL A 181 5.24 -17.66 8.88
CA VAL A 181 3.94 -17.00 8.64
C VAL A 181 3.17 -16.73 9.94
N SER A 182 3.24 -17.65 10.91
CA SER A 182 2.60 -17.51 12.22
C SER A 182 3.17 -16.38 13.10
N GLN A 183 4.31 -15.80 12.73
CA GLN A 183 5.00 -14.71 13.45
C GLN A 183 5.05 -13.42 12.63
N VAL A 184 4.37 -13.37 11.48
CA VAL A 184 4.24 -12.15 10.67
C VAL A 184 3.20 -11.26 11.32
N HIS A 185 3.60 -10.02 11.60
CA HIS A 185 2.70 -8.93 11.98
C HIS A 185 2.55 -8.00 10.79
N PHE A 186 1.33 -7.81 10.32
CA PHE A 186 1.06 -6.99 9.17
C PHE A 186 0.92 -5.53 9.60
N HIS A 187 1.82 -4.68 9.11
CA HIS A 187 1.83 -3.25 9.43
C HIS A 187 0.91 -2.45 8.49
N GLU A 188 0.96 -2.74 7.19
CA GLU A 188 0.18 -2.02 6.18
C GLU A 188 -0.97 -2.89 5.66
N VAL A 189 -0.69 -4.16 5.36
CA VAL A 189 -1.71 -5.10 4.86
C VAL A 189 -2.61 -5.69 5.96
N GLY A 190 -2.39 -5.35 7.22
CA GLY A 190 -3.21 -5.80 8.37
C GLY A 190 -4.27 -4.79 8.81
N ALA A 191 -4.21 -3.59 8.23
CA ALA A 191 -5.16 -2.51 8.42
C ALA A 191 -6.56 -2.91 7.90
N LEU A 192 -7.61 -2.33 8.49
CA LEU A 192 -8.98 -2.65 8.09
C LEU A 192 -9.27 -2.23 6.65
N ASP A 193 -8.66 -1.14 6.18
CA ASP A 193 -8.75 -0.72 4.78
C ASP A 193 -8.27 -1.80 3.80
N ALA A 194 -7.13 -2.43 4.06
CA ALA A 194 -6.57 -3.50 3.23
C ALA A 194 -7.44 -4.77 3.27
N ILE A 195 -8.00 -5.12 4.43
CA ILE A 195 -8.93 -6.26 4.58
C ILE A 195 -10.21 -5.99 3.78
N ALA A 196 -10.77 -4.79 3.92
CA ALA A 196 -11.98 -4.38 3.21
C ALA A 196 -11.78 -4.36 1.70
N ASP A 197 -10.67 -3.81 1.21
CA ASP A 197 -10.31 -3.78 -0.21
C ASP A 197 -10.23 -5.19 -0.82
N ILE A 198 -9.52 -6.12 -0.16
CA ILE A 198 -9.41 -7.51 -0.64
C ILE A 198 -10.79 -8.18 -0.65
N ALA A 199 -11.56 -8.02 0.42
CA ALA A 199 -12.90 -8.58 0.52
C ALA A 199 -13.84 -8.02 -0.57
N ALA A 200 -13.73 -6.73 -0.89
CA ALA A 200 -14.53 -6.08 -1.91
C ALA A 200 -14.25 -6.63 -3.31
N VAL A 201 -12.97 -6.80 -3.67
CA VAL A 201 -12.60 -7.38 -4.97
C VAL A 201 -13.07 -8.84 -5.07
N CYS A 202 -12.89 -9.65 -4.02
CA CYS A 202 -13.37 -11.03 -4.00
C CYS A 202 -14.90 -11.09 -4.15
N PHE A 203 -15.63 -10.22 -3.45
CA PHE A 203 -17.09 -10.10 -3.56
C PHE A 203 -17.54 -9.72 -4.96
N LEU A 204 -16.91 -8.71 -5.56
CA LEU A 204 -17.29 -8.23 -6.90
C LEU A 204 -16.98 -9.26 -7.98
N ILE A 205 -15.86 -9.98 -7.88
CA ILE A 205 -15.53 -11.06 -8.81
C ILE A 205 -16.52 -12.22 -8.67
N ASP A 206 -16.87 -12.65 -7.45
CA ASP A 206 -17.89 -13.69 -7.25
C ASP A 206 -19.29 -13.24 -7.70
N ARG A 207 -19.60 -11.94 -7.62
CA ARG A 207 -20.86 -11.39 -8.17
C ARG A 207 -20.86 -11.43 -9.70
N MET A 208 -19.78 -11.01 -10.34
CA MET A 208 -19.68 -10.91 -11.81
C MET A 208 -19.49 -12.27 -12.50
N LYS A 209 -18.80 -13.21 -11.84
CA LYS A 209 -18.48 -14.56 -12.33
C LYS A 209 -17.90 -14.56 -13.75
N PRO A 210 -16.73 -13.91 -13.98
CA PRO A 210 -15.98 -14.12 -15.22
C PRO A 210 -15.65 -15.59 -15.39
N ASP A 211 -15.69 -16.08 -16.62
CA ASP A 211 -15.18 -17.42 -16.96
C ASP A 211 -13.64 -17.39 -17.04
N GLU A 212 -13.05 -16.25 -17.44
CA GLU A 212 -11.59 -16.04 -17.49
C GLU A 212 -11.25 -14.60 -17.05
N ILE A 213 -10.19 -14.47 -16.25
CA ILE A 213 -9.58 -13.18 -15.93
C ILE A 213 -8.17 -13.15 -16.55
N VAL A 214 -7.92 -12.15 -17.38
CA VAL A 214 -6.62 -11.92 -18.05
C VAL A 214 -6.06 -10.59 -17.58
N VAL A 215 -4.76 -10.55 -17.29
CA VAL A 215 -4.13 -9.33 -16.76
C VAL A 215 -2.96 -8.92 -17.66
N SER A 216 -2.82 -7.63 -17.96
CA SER A 216 -1.64 -7.12 -18.67
C SER A 216 -0.35 -7.36 -17.86
N PRO A 217 0.84 -7.17 -18.45
CA PRO A 217 2.04 -6.96 -17.64
C PRO A 217 1.79 -5.84 -16.61
N VAL A 218 2.32 -6.00 -15.40
CA VAL A 218 2.02 -5.10 -14.27
C VAL A 218 3.10 -4.03 -14.15
N HIS A 219 2.70 -2.75 -14.21
CA HIS A 219 3.61 -1.64 -13.94
C HIS A 219 3.86 -1.51 -12.43
N VAL A 220 5.08 -1.73 -11.97
CA VAL A 220 5.39 -1.70 -10.52
C VAL A 220 5.75 -0.31 -10.00
N GLY A 221 6.21 0.57 -10.89
CA GLY A 221 6.68 1.91 -10.53
C GLY A 221 8.20 1.98 -10.57
N SER A 222 8.79 2.88 -9.79
CA SER A 222 10.24 3.02 -9.62
C SER A 222 10.55 3.84 -8.37
N GLY A 223 11.84 3.90 -7.99
CA GLY A 223 12.30 4.70 -6.87
C GLY A 223 12.10 4.01 -5.52
N VAL A 224 11.60 4.76 -4.54
CA VAL A 224 11.44 4.30 -3.16
C VAL A 224 10.07 4.69 -2.61
N VAL A 225 9.61 3.95 -1.60
CA VAL A 225 8.39 4.24 -0.83
C VAL A 225 8.74 4.36 0.65
N ARG A 226 8.09 5.28 1.37
CA ARG A 226 8.22 5.42 2.82
C ARG A 226 7.01 4.75 3.47
N CYS A 227 7.28 3.83 4.40
CA CYS A 227 6.31 2.97 5.06
C CYS A 227 6.68 2.80 6.55
N ALA A 228 5.91 2.02 7.29
CA ALA A 228 6.23 1.65 8.68
C ALA A 228 7.61 0.96 8.84
N HIS A 229 8.14 0.36 7.77
CA HIS A 229 9.45 -0.27 7.73
C HIS A 229 10.58 0.67 7.29
N GLY A 230 10.31 1.97 7.21
CA GLY A 230 11.25 2.98 6.72
C GLY A 230 11.16 3.20 5.21
N ILE A 231 12.30 3.39 4.56
CA ILE A 231 12.36 3.66 3.12
C ILE A 231 12.70 2.35 2.40
N LEU A 232 11.80 1.88 1.55
CA LEU A 232 11.93 0.63 0.81
C LEU A 232 12.06 0.89 -0.70
N PRO A 233 12.74 0.00 -1.44
CA PRO A 233 12.75 0.08 -2.90
C PRO A 233 11.34 -0.16 -3.47
N VAL A 234 11.08 0.35 -4.67
CA VAL A 234 9.88 0.02 -5.45
C VAL A 234 10.24 -0.99 -6.56
N PRO A 235 9.54 -2.14 -6.66
CA PRO A 235 8.45 -2.59 -5.79
C PRO A 235 8.93 -2.93 -4.39
N ALA A 236 8.06 -2.73 -3.38
CA ALA A 236 8.34 -3.14 -2.01
C ALA A 236 8.64 -4.65 -1.93
N PRO A 237 9.44 -5.13 -0.95
CA PRO A 237 9.88 -6.52 -0.89
C PRO A 237 8.75 -7.55 -0.93
N ALA A 238 7.66 -7.34 -0.20
CA ALA A 238 6.50 -8.23 -0.24
C ALA A 238 5.84 -8.25 -1.63
N THR A 239 5.62 -7.08 -2.25
CA THR A 239 5.12 -6.96 -3.63
C THR A 239 6.03 -7.69 -4.62
N ALA A 240 7.35 -7.55 -4.49
CA ALA A 240 8.33 -8.22 -5.34
C ALA A 240 8.25 -9.75 -5.20
N GLU A 241 8.09 -10.27 -3.98
CA GLU A 241 7.91 -11.70 -3.72
C GLU A 241 6.59 -12.23 -4.28
N ILE A 242 5.49 -11.48 -4.12
CA ILE A 242 4.19 -11.83 -4.72
C ILE A 242 4.34 -11.91 -6.23
N LEU A 243 4.93 -10.91 -6.88
CA LEU A 243 5.03 -10.85 -8.34
C LEU A 243 6.07 -11.80 -8.97
N ARG A 244 6.73 -12.65 -8.18
CA ARG A 244 7.62 -13.69 -8.72
C ARG A 244 6.86 -14.59 -9.70
N GLY A 245 7.34 -14.66 -10.94
CA GLY A 245 6.72 -15.41 -12.04
C GLY A 245 5.65 -14.64 -12.83
N VAL A 246 5.32 -13.41 -12.42
CA VAL A 246 4.39 -12.53 -13.11
C VAL A 246 5.16 -11.56 -14.03
N PRO A 247 4.72 -11.31 -15.28
CA PRO A 247 5.31 -10.29 -16.14
C PRO A 247 5.14 -8.89 -15.52
N THR A 248 6.26 -8.27 -15.15
CA THR A 248 6.29 -6.93 -14.57
C THR A 248 7.24 -6.02 -15.32
N TYR A 249 7.04 -4.71 -15.18
CA TYR A 249 7.98 -3.72 -15.69
C TYR A 249 7.99 -2.47 -14.80
N GLY A 250 9.17 -1.85 -14.69
CA GLY A 250 9.32 -0.54 -14.06
C GLY A 250 9.06 0.60 -15.05
N GLY A 251 9.16 1.83 -14.58
CA GLY A 251 8.98 3.00 -15.44
C GLY A 251 9.68 4.24 -14.91
N ARG A 252 9.26 5.42 -15.39
CA ARG A 252 9.79 6.71 -14.95
C ARG A 252 9.06 7.29 -13.73
N ILE A 253 7.90 6.73 -13.38
CA ILE A 253 7.08 7.22 -12.29
C ILE A 253 7.73 6.76 -10.98
N ALA A 254 8.29 7.73 -10.23
CA ALA A 254 8.99 7.51 -8.97
C ALA A 254 8.01 7.38 -7.80
N ALA A 255 7.19 6.34 -7.84
CA ALA A 255 6.25 5.98 -6.78
C ALA A 255 5.95 4.47 -6.84
N GLU A 256 5.50 3.91 -5.73
CA GLU A 256 4.85 2.60 -5.74
C GLU A 256 3.49 2.70 -6.47
N LEU A 257 3.39 1.99 -7.60
CA LEU A 257 2.18 1.91 -8.43
C LEU A 257 1.42 0.60 -8.23
N CYS A 258 2.12 -0.48 -7.91
CA CYS A 258 1.50 -1.75 -7.55
C CYS A 258 1.76 -2.03 -6.07
N THR A 259 0.69 -2.07 -5.28
CA THR A 259 0.74 -2.37 -3.84
C THR A 259 0.73 -3.88 -3.60
N PRO A 260 1.10 -4.37 -2.40
CA PRO A 260 1.01 -5.79 -2.07
C PRO A 260 -0.41 -6.36 -2.27
N THR A 261 -1.45 -5.60 -1.92
CA THR A 261 -2.85 -6.02 -2.06
C THR A 261 -3.25 -6.16 -3.53
N GLY A 262 -2.94 -5.17 -4.37
CA GLY A 262 -3.19 -5.23 -5.80
C GLY A 262 -2.43 -6.38 -6.49
N ALA A 263 -1.15 -6.56 -6.14
CA ALA A 263 -0.34 -7.66 -6.66
C ALA A 263 -0.92 -9.04 -6.31
N ALA A 264 -1.35 -9.23 -5.06
CA ALA A 264 -1.89 -10.50 -4.58
C ALA A 264 -3.22 -10.83 -5.26
N LEU A 265 -4.13 -9.85 -5.38
CA LEU A 265 -5.41 -10.00 -6.06
C LEU A 265 -5.23 -10.36 -7.53
N LEU A 266 -4.38 -9.62 -8.26
CA LEU A 266 -4.09 -9.93 -9.65
C LEU A 266 -3.48 -11.34 -9.80
N LYS A 267 -2.52 -11.71 -8.96
CA LYS A 267 -1.89 -13.03 -9.02
C LYS A 267 -2.84 -14.17 -8.72
N TYR A 268 -3.75 -13.98 -7.76
CA TYR A 268 -4.71 -15.00 -7.36
C TYR A 268 -5.76 -15.24 -8.44
N PHE A 269 -6.35 -14.17 -8.98
CA PHE A 269 -7.48 -14.27 -9.89
C PHE A 269 -7.10 -14.45 -11.36
N ALA A 270 -5.90 -14.02 -11.79
CA ALA A 270 -5.50 -14.12 -13.18
C ALA A 270 -5.36 -15.59 -13.62
N ALA A 271 -6.12 -15.98 -14.65
CA ALA A 271 -5.89 -17.23 -15.36
C ALA A 271 -4.56 -17.19 -16.13
N ARG A 272 -4.20 -16.01 -16.64
CA ARG A 272 -2.92 -15.76 -17.31
C ARG A 272 -2.60 -14.26 -17.39
N PHE A 273 -1.32 -13.97 -17.62
CA PHE A 273 -0.81 -12.64 -17.87
C PHE A 273 -0.41 -12.47 -19.34
N GLY A 274 -0.78 -11.36 -19.97
CA GLY A 274 -0.47 -11.11 -21.38
C GLY A 274 -1.30 -9.98 -22.00
N PRO A 275 -1.24 -9.82 -23.34
CA PRO A 275 -2.05 -8.83 -24.02
C PRO A 275 -3.54 -9.14 -23.89
N GLN A 276 -4.37 -8.11 -24.10
CA GLN A 276 -5.82 -8.27 -24.21
C GLN A 276 -6.14 -9.34 -25.26
N PRO A 277 -6.95 -10.37 -24.92
CA PRO A 277 -7.37 -11.35 -25.91
C PRO A 277 -8.24 -10.70 -26.98
N LEU A 278 -8.37 -11.39 -28.11
CA LEU A 278 -9.43 -11.05 -29.07
C LEU A 278 -10.79 -11.24 -28.38
N MET A 279 -11.50 -10.14 -28.16
CA MET A 279 -12.79 -10.12 -27.48
C MET A 279 -13.69 -9.01 -28.01
N THR A 280 -14.99 -9.21 -27.91
CA THR A 280 -15.99 -8.15 -28.09
C THR A 280 -16.22 -7.49 -26.74
N VAL A 281 -15.78 -6.24 -26.59
CA VAL A 281 -15.95 -5.47 -25.34
C VAL A 281 -17.39 -4.99 -25.21
N GLY A 282 -18.04 -5.32 -24.10
CA GLY A 282 -19.38 -4.87 -23.74
C GLY A 282 -19.40 -3.74 -22.72
N ALA A 283 -18.42 -3.66 -21.82
CA ALA A 283 -18.27 -2.58 -20.86
C ALA A 283 -16.79 -2.27 -20.56
N ILE A 284 -16.52 -1.03 -20.17
CA ILE A 284 -15.19 -0.54 -19.78
C ILE A 284 -15.36 0.19 -18.45
N GLY A 285 -14.55 -0.16 -17.46
CA GLY A 285 -14.56 0.45 -16.13
C GLY A 285 -13.19 1.03 -15.80
N TYR A 286 -13.18 2.13 -15.05
CA TYR A 286 -11.97 2.79 -14.58
C TYR A 286 -12.00 2.90 -13.06
N GLY A 287 -11.00 2.32 -12.40
CA GLY A 287 -10.78 2.48 -10.97
C GLY A 287 -9.67 3.48 -10.72
N MET A 288 -10.02 4.61 -10.11
CA MET A 288 -9.11 5.74 -9.92
C MET A 288 -8.29 5.56 -8.65
N GLY A 289 -6.97 5.68 -8.77
CA GLY A 289 -6.05 5.63 -7.64
C GLY A 289 -5.89 6.99 -6.96
N LYS A 290 -5.60 7.01 -5.66
CA LYS A 290 -5.56 8.25 -4.86
C LYS A 290 -4.51 9.27 -5.33
N LYS A 291 -3.30 8.80 -5.69
CA LYS A 291 -2.17 9.67 -6.10
C LYS A 291 -2.41 10.33 -7.47
N ASP A 292 -1.81 11.49 -7.68
CA ASP A 292 -1.81 12.20 -8.96
C ASP A 292 -0.45 12.10 -9.66
N PHE A 293 -0.49 11.88 -10.97
CA PHE A 293 0.67 11.82 -11.85
C PHE A 293 0.35 12.53 -13.16
N GLU A 294 1.35 12.73 -14.03
CA GLU A 294 1.12 13.24 -15.39
C GLU A 294 0.20 12.31 -16.22
N ALA A 295 0.24 11.01 -15.95
CA ALA A 295 -0.66 10.01 -16.53
C ALA A 295 -1.85 9.75 -15.61
N ALA A 296 -3.01 9.40 -16.19
CA ALA A 296 -4.21 9.04 -15.44
C ALA A 296 -3.95 7.82 -14.53
N ASN A 297 -3.86 8.05 -13.21
CA ASN A 297 -3.66 6.98 -12.23
C ASN A 297 -4.91 6.11 -12.09
N CYS A 298 -5.00 5.05 -12.89
CA CYS A 298 -6.15 4.16 -12.88
C CYS A 298 -5.79 2.72 -13.27
N VAL A 299 -6.60 1.78 -12.78
CA VAL A 299 -6.75 0.46 -13.39
C VAL A 299 -7.91 0.56 -14.37
N ARG A 300 -7.67 0.17 -15.61
CA ARG A 300 -8.73 0.05 -16.61
C ARG A 300 -9.13 -1.42 -16.75
N ALA A 301 -10.42 -1.70 -16.66
CA ALA A 301 -10.98 -3.03 -16.83
C ALA A 301 -11.88 -3.09 -18.06
N PHE A 302 -11.85 -4.22 -18.77
CA PHE A 302 -12.69 -4.50 -19.92
C PHE A 302 -13.49 -5.76 -19.64
N TRP A 303 -14.81 -5.68 -19.79
CA TRP A 303 -15.71 -6.82 -19.69
C TRP A 303 -16.29 -7.12 -21.06
N GLY A 304 -16.34 -8.40 -21.44
CA GLY A 304 -16.89 -8.80 -22.72
C GLY A 304 -16.79 -10.30 -22.98
N GLU A 305 -16.84 -10.67 -24.26
CA GLU A 305 -16.81 -12.06 -24.68
C GLU A 305 -15.58 -12.36 -25.54
N SER A 306 -14.74 -13.31 -25.12
CA SER A 306 -13.67 -13.87 -25.96
C SER A 306 -14.10 -15.17 -26.64
N ALA A 307 -13.40 -15.52 -27.73
CA ALA A 307 -13.48 -16.85 -28.29
C ALA A 307 -12.96 -17.89 -27.28
N SER A 308 -13.57 -19.07 -27.28
CA SER A 308 -13.14 -20.25 -26.52
C SER A 308 -11.91 -20.91 -27.12
#